data_AF-A0A927IXL8-F1
#
_entry.id   AF-A0A927IXL8-F1
#
_cell.length_a   1.000
_cell.length_b   1.000
_cell.length_c   1.000
_cell.angle_alpha   90.00
_cell.angle_beta   90.00
_cell.angle_gamma   90.00
#
_symmetry.space_group_name_H-M   'P 1'
#
loop_
_entity.id
_entity.type
_entity.pdbx_description
1 polymer ?
#
loop_
_entity_poly.entity_id
_entity_poly.type
_entity_poly.pdbx_seq_one_letter_code
_entity_poly.pdbx_strand_id
1 'polypeptide(L)'
;MDRAYLIEVARRASGLTQAELAARSGTSQATMSAYERGLKSPTIKVAGRILEAAGYDLNLRRLIDWVEHEAPGVGKFWVPNTLWNVETPDCFAILEFADLVGDGPVRQWDLHDRKQRKGVYEQLLRGGTPEEMIRWIDGPLLVDVWEELELPDAVRAAWKWPIVIARGPTHPDTVRILGRGDESFTGEAWVREREAVPPRPPGPKEPRVRFIRTRFDPRPPEPTADGDETKPAATVAKVAERLATQLATSRHPAAPATWNAGVAFARRWADLGNGHNVVLTPSGPGCVVGVTVEPYVDRLEVGEQLIRLWRTG
;
A
#
# COMPACT_ATOMS: atom_id res chain seq x y z
N MET A 1 6.20 -34.00 -4.40
CA MET A 1 6.81 -33.12 -5.41
C MET A 1 7.93 -32.39 -4.69
N ASP A 2 9.19 -32.69 -5.02
CA ASP A 2 10.34 -32.13 -4.32
C ASP A 2 10.34 -30.60 -4.50
N ARG A 3 10.42 -29.86 -3.40
CA ARG A 3 10.22 -28.41 -3.43
C ARG A 3 11.47 -27.81 -4.06
N ALA A 4 11.41 -27.41 -5.33
CA ALA A 4 12.52 -26.75 -6.01
C ALA A 4 13.01 -25.58 -5.13
N TYR A 5 14.29 -25.61 -4.73
CA TYR A 5 14.83 -24.62 -3.82
C TYR A 5 14.87 -23.26 -4.53
N LEU A 6 14.37 -22.21 -3.89
CA LEU A 6 14.25 -20.87 -4.48
C LEU A 6 15.55 -20.39 -5.14
N ILE A 7 16.70 -20.72 -4.55
CA ILE A 7 18.02 -20.38 -5.08
C ILE A 7 18.29 -21.06 -6.42
N GLU A 8 17.92 -22.34 -6.56
CA GLU A 8 18.09 -23.08 -7.80
C GLU A 8 17.20 -22.51 -8.92
N VAL A 9 15.94 -22.21 -8.58
CA VAL A 9 14.97 -21.63 -9.51
C VAL A 9 15.48 -20.27 -10.02
N ALA A 10 15.87 -19.38 -9.11
CA ALA A 10 16.42 -18.07 -9.44
C ALA A 10 17.69 -18.20 -10.31
N ARG A 11 18.61 -19.08 -9.93
CA ARG A 11 19.85 -19.30 -10.68
C ARG A 11 19.59 -19.74 -12.13
N ARG A 12 18.72 -20.73 -12.31
CA ARG A 12 18.38 -21.29 -13.62
C ARG A 12 17.69 -20.25 -14.50
N ALA A 13 16.76 -19.48 -13.93
CA ALA A 13 16.06 -18.43 -14.65
C ALA A 13 17.01 -17.29 -15.09
N SER A 14 18.06 -16.99 -14.32
CA SER A 14 19.10 -16.03 -14.70
C SER A 14 20.20 -16.60 -15.59
N GLY A 15 20.12 -17.88 -16.00
CA GLY A 15 21.12 -18.52 -16.86
C GLY A 15 22.51 -18.68 -16.23
N LEU A 16 22.62 -18.66 -14.89
CA LEU A 16 23.91 -18.73 -14.18
C LEU A 16 24.28 -20.17 -13.82
N THR A 17 25.57 -20.49 -13.81
CA THR A 17 26.09 -21.72 -13.18
C THR A 17 26.18 -21.56 -11.66
N GLN A 18 26.29 -22.67 -10.92
CA GLN A 18 26.47 -22.63 -9.47
C GLN A 18 27.76 -21.89 -9.06
N ALA A 19 28.82 -22.01 -9.86
CA ALA A 19 30.09 -21.34 -9.60
C ALA A 19 29.99 -19.82 -9.80
N GLU A 20 29.31 -19.37 -10.86
CA GLU A 20 29.10 -17.95 -11.13
C GLU A 20 28.22 -17.28 -10.06
N LEU A 21 27.10 -17.92 -9.70
CA LEU A 21 26.25 -17.38 -8.64
C LEU A 21 26.97 -17.36 -7.29
N ALA A 22 27.76 -18.39 -6.99
CA ALA A 22 28.56 -18.43 -5.78
C ALA A 22 29.59 -17.28 -5.72
N ALA A 23 30.31 -17.05 -6.83
CA ALA A 23 31.25 -15.95 -6.94
C ALA A 23 30.57 -14.57 -6.78
N ARG A 24 29.44 -14.35 -7.47
CA ARG A 24 28.67 -13.09 -7.38
C ARG A 24 28.11 -12.82 -5.99
N SER A 25 27.72 -13.87 -5.26
CA SER A 25 27.11 -13.75 -3.93
C SER A 25 28.11 -13.88 -2.78
N GLY A 26 29.41 -14.02 -3.05
CA GLY A 26 30.44 -14.17 -2.02
C GLY A 26 30.27 -15.44 -1.17
N THR A 27 29.99 -16.57 -1.81
CA THR A 27 29.95 -17.91 -1.20
C THR A 27 30.75 -18.92 -2.03
N SER A 28 30.91 -20.14 -1.52
CA SER A 28 31.59 -21.21 -2.26
C SER A 28 30.61 -22.01 -3.14
N GLN A 29 31.08 -22.57 -4.26
CA GLN A 29 30.24 -23.43 -5.11
C GLN A 29 29.74 -24.67 -4.35
N ALA A 30 30.54 -25.25 -3.46
CA ALA A 30 30.12 -26.35 -2.61
C ALA A 30 28.99 -25.94 -1.64
N THR A 31 29.07 -24.73 -1.08
CA THR A 31 27.99 -24.16 -0.25
C THR A 31 26.73 -23.93 -1.07
N MET A 32 26.85 -23.40 -2.29
CA MET A 32 25.71 -23.19 -3.20
C MET A 32 25.01 -24.50 -3.53
N SER A 33 25.79 -25.53 -3.90
CA SER A 33 25.27 -26.89 -4.16
C SER A 33 24.57 -27.49 -2.93
N ALA A 34 25.07 -27.23 -1.72
CA ALA A 34 24.43 -27.70 -0.49
C ALA A 34 23.09 -26.99 -0.23
N TYR A 35 22.99 -25.69 -0.54
CA TYR A 35 21.74 -24.94 -0.45
C TYR A 35 20.71 -25.39 -1.50
N GLU A 36 21.12 -25.55 -2.76
CA GLU A 36 20.23 -26.00 -3.85
C GLU A 36 19.68 -27.41 -3.65
N ARG A 37 20.33 -28.24 -2.81
CA ARG A 37 19.88 -29.59 -2.49
C ARG A 37 19.24 -29.70 -1.10
N GLY A 38 19.10 -28.60 -0.38
CA GLY A 38 18.56 -28.58 0.99
C GLY A 38 19.41 -29.25 2.06
N LEU A 39 20.67 -29.57 1.76
CA LEU A 39 21.60 -30.11 2.75
C LEU A 39 22.01 -29.07 3.80
N LYS A 40 21.88 -27.79 3.46
CA LYS A 40 22.03 -26.66 4.38
C LYS A 40 20.91 -25.66 4.14
N SER A 41 20.48 -24.99 5.19
CA SER A 41 19.55 -23.86 5.10
C SER A 41 20.32 -22.55 5.25
N PRO A 42 20.33 -21.67 4.23
CA PRO A 42 20.89 -20.34 4.39
C PRO A 42 20.05 -19.54 5.39
N THR A 43 20.69 -18.62 6.12
CA THR A 43 19.93 -17.60 6.87
C THR A 43 19.20 -16.70 5.87
N ILE A 44 18.12 -16.03 6.30
CA ILE A 44 17.37 -15.11 5.43
C ILE A 44 18.26 -14.05 4.78
N LYS A 45 19.25 -13.53 5.53
CA LYS A 45 20.26 -12.58 5.03
C LYS A 45 21.12 -13.16 3.92
N VAL A 46 21.55 -14.41 4.05
CA VAL A 46 22.36 -15.09 3.03
C VAL A 46 21.51 -15.42 1.80
N ALA A 47 20.27 -15.87 2.01
CA ALA A 47 19.33 -16.16 0.94
C ALA A 47 19.02 -14.89 0.12
N GLY A 48 18.68 -13.77 0.77
CA GLY A 48 18.43 -12.48 0.12
C GLY A 48 19.62 -12.05 -0.74
N ARG A 49 20.84 -12.03 -0.17
CA ARG A 49 22.06 -11.70 -0.92
C ARG A 49 22.30 -12.61 -2.14
N ILE A 50 22.02 -13.91 -2.04
CA ILE A 50 22.17 -14.85 -3.15
C ILE A 50 21.14 -14.55 -4.25
N LEU A 51 19.88 -14.30 -3.87
CA LEU A 51 18.81 -13.97 -4.81
C LEU A 51 19.07 -12.62 -5.51
N GLU A 52 19.52 -11.60 -4.77
CA GLU A 52 19.91 -10.29 -5.32
C GLU A 52 21.02 -10.43 -6.38
N ALA A 53 22.02 -11.29 -6.10
CA ALA A 53 23.09 -11.59 -7.05
C ALA A 53 22.61 -12.30 -8.32
N ALA A 54 21.46 -12.99 -8.24
CA ALA A 54 20.74 -13.55 -9.38
C ALA A 54 19.77 -12.55 -10.04
N GLY A 55 19.56 -11.36 -9.46
CA GLY A 55 18.63 -10.34 -9.96
C GLY A 55 17.20 -10.48 -9.44
N TYR A 56 16.99 -11.22 -8.34
CA TYR A 56 15.69 -11.41 -7.69
C TYR A 56 15.68 -10.82 -6.29
N ASP A 57 14.50 -10.39 -5.84
CA ASP A 57 14.26 -10.00 -4.45
C ASP A 57 13.45 -11.10 -3.72
N LEU A 58 13.60 -11.18 -2.40
CA LEU A 58 12.84 -12.10 -1.56
C LEU A 58 11.59 -11.39 -1.02
N ASN A 59 10.49 -11.46 -1.78
CA ASN A 59 9.24 -10.82 -1.38
C ASN A 59 8.32 -11.74 -0.55
N LEU A 60 7.56 -11.14 0.37
CA LEU A 60 6.50 -11.79 1.12
C LEU A 60 5.25 -11.89 0.23
N ARG A 61 4.78 -13.11 0.00
CA ARG A 61 3.47 -13.34 -0.62
C ARG A 61 2.42 -13.62 0.44
N ARG A 62 1.23 -13.06 0.25
CA ARG A 62 0.08 -13.32 1.11
C ARG A 62 -0.52 -14.69 0.78
N LEU A 63 -0.85 -15.46 1.81
CA LEU A 63 -1.66 -16.67 1.66
C LEU A 63 -3.15 -16.26 1.65
N ILE A 64 -3.90 -16.86 0.75
CA ILE A 64 -5.32 -16.56 0.53
C ILE A 64 -6.12 -17.73 1.07
N ASP A 65 -7.00 -17.44 2.01
CA ASP A 65 -7.94 -18.44 2.53
C ASP A 65 -9.24 -18.34 1.75
N TRP A 66 -9.86 -19.49 1.49
CA TRP A 66 -11.06 -19.62 0.69
C TRP A 66 -12.20 -20.22 1.51
N VAL A 67 -13.40 -19.69 1.29
CA VAL A 67 -14.63 -20.19 1.89
C VAL A 67 -15.56 -20.66 0.78
N GLU A 68 -16.08 -21.89 0.90
CA GLU A 68 -17.11 -22.41 0.01
C GLU A 68 -18.46 -21.82 0.41
N HIS A 69 -19.22 -21.38 -0.57
CA HIS A 69 -20.59 -20.90 -0.43
C HIS A 69 -21.51 -21.66 -1.38
N GLU A 70 -22.78 -21.77 -1.00
CA GLU A 70 -23.82 -22.33 -1.85
C GLU A 70 -25.04 -21.40 -1.85
N ALA A 71 -25.60 -21.13 -3.02
CA ALA A 71 -26.78 -20.28 -3.17
C ALA A 71 -27.77 -20.83 -4.20
N PRO A 72 -29.10 -20.72 -3.97
CA PRO A 72 -30.11 -21.13 -4.94
C PRO A 72 -29.91 -20.43 -6.29
N GLY A 73 -29.98 -21.20 -7.38
CA GLY A 73 -29.84 -20.68 -8.76
C GLY A 73 -28.39 -20.36 -9.19
N VAL A 74 -27.42 -20.44 -8.28
CA VAL A 74 -25.99 -20.27 -8.58
C VAL A 74 -25.23 -21.59 -8.39
N GLY A 75 -25.59 -22.36 -7.36
CA GLY A 75 -24.83 -23.54 -6.95
C GLY A 75 -23.67 -23.18 -6.02
N LYS A 76 -22.60 -23.97 -6.07
CA LYS A 76 -21.41 -23.82 -5.24
C LYS A 76 -20.42 -22.83 -5.86
N PHE A 77 -19.89 -21.92 -5.05
CA PHE A 77 -18.88 -20.94 -5.46
C PHE A 77 -17.92 -20.65 -4.31
N TRP A 78 -16.79 -20.01 -4.60
CA TRP A 78 -15.75 -19.73 -3.61
C TRP A 78 -15.53 -18.24 -3.43
N VAL A 79 -15.19 -17.85 -2.20
CA VAL A 79 -14.90 -16.45 -1.85
C VAL A 79 -13.58 -16.38 -1.08
N PRO A 80 -12.65 -15.49 -1.48
CA PRO A 80 -11.37 -15.32 -0.81
C PRO A 80 -11.51 -14.40 0.41
N ASN A 81 -10.59 -14.50 1.37
CA ASN A 81 -10.48 -13.54 2.47
C ASN A 81 -9.89 -12.18 2.06
N THR A 82 -9.16 -12.12 0.94
CA THR A 82 -8.46 -10.93 0.44
C THR A 82 -8.16 -11.06 -1.05
N LEU A 83 -7.97 -9.95 -1.74
CA LEU A 83 -7.56 -9.96 -3.16
C LEU A 83 -6.04 -10.11 -3.30
N TRP A 84 -5.62 -10.53 -4.48
CA TRP A 84 -4.23 -10.75 -4.88
C TRP A 84 -3.95 -10.07 -6.22
N ASN A 85 -2.67 -10.01 -6.58
CA ASN A 85 -2.22 -9.48 -7.88
C ASN A 85 -1.82 -10.66 -8.77
N VAL A 86 -2.14 -10.55 -10.06
CA VAL A 86 -1.60 -11.43 -11.09
C VAL A 86 -0.57 -10.61 -11.88
N GLU A 87 0.64 -11.14 -11.97
CA GLU A 87 1.75 -10.45 -12.63
C GLU A 87 1.50 -10.26 -14.14
N THR A 88 2.01 -9.18 -14.71
CA THR A 88 2.07 -9.05 -16.17
C THR A 88 3.08 -10.04 -16.75
N PRO A 89 2.79 -10.69 -17.90
CA PRO A 89 1.65 -10.46 -18.78
C PRO A 89 0.40 -11.31 -18.46
N ASP A 90 0.44 -12.17 -17.44
CA ASP A 90 -0.60 -13.18 -17.18
C ASP A 90 -1.96 -12.57 -16.81
N CYS A 91 -1.99 -11.39 -16.18
CA CYS A 91 -3.24 -10.65 -15.93
C CYS A 91 -3.96 -10.18 -17.20
N PHE A 92 -3.29 -10.25 -18.36
CA PHE A 92 -3.83 -9.97 -19.68
C PHE A 92 -3.69 -11.17 -20.63
N ALA A 93 -3.65 -12.39 -20.09
CA ALA A 93 -3.53 -13.60 -20.89
C ALA A 93 -4.68 -13.77 -21.89
N ILE A 94 -4.41 -14.55 -22.94
CA ILE A 94 -5.43 -15.08 -23.83
C ILE A 94 -5.82 -16.46 -23.31
N LEU A 95 -7.08 -16.66 -22.97
CA LEU A 95 -7.60 -17.89 -22.39
C LEU A 95 -8.47 -18.65 -23.40
N GLU A 96 -8.45 -19.98 -23.33
CA GLU A 96 -9.32 -20.84 -24.13
C GLU A 96 -10.05 -21.81 -23.21
N PHE A 97 -11.33 -21.55 -22.95
CA PHE A 97 -12.17 -22.44 -22.15
C PHE A 97 -13.64 -22.34 -22.58
N ALA A 98 -14.40 -23.41 -22.31
CA ALA A 98 -15.85 -23.44 -22.47
C ALA A 98 -16.51 -22.50 -21.45
N ASP A 99 -17.74 -22.06 -21.70
CA ASP A 99 -18.45 -21.25 -20.72
C ASP A 99 -18.53 -22.00 -19.37
N LEU A 100 -18.05 -21.40 -18.28
CA LEU A 100 -18.00 -22.09 -16.97
C LEU A 100 -19.37 -22.13 -16.28
N VAL A 101 -20.33 -21.36 -16.78
CA VAL A 101 -21.67 -21.24 -16.20
C VAL A 101 -22.71 -21.98 -17.05
N GLY A 102 -22.44 -22.23 -18.33
CA GLY A 102 -23.31 -23.02 -19.21
C GLY A 102 -22.53 -23.96 -20.12
N ASP A 103 -23.19 -24.98 -20.69
CA ASP A 103 -22.54 -25.96 -21.58
C ASP A 103 -22.27 -25.39 -23.00
N GLY A 104 -21.55 -24.27 -23.07
CA GLY A 104 -21.22 -23.57 -24.31
C GLY A 104 -19.96 -24.13 -25.00
N PRO A 105 -19.72 -23.78 -26.28
CA PRO A 105 -18.50 -24.16 -26.97
C PRO A 105 -17.28 -23.50 -26.33
N VAL A 106 -16.12 -24.15 -26.45
CA VAL A 106 -14.83 -23.52 -26.13
C VAL A 106 -14.67 -22.26 -26.98
N ARG A 107 -14.36 -21.15 -26.32
CA ARG A 107 -14.06 -19.88 -26.98
C ARG A 107 -12.77 -19.29 -26.45
N GLN A 108 -12.13 -18.50 -27.29
CA GLN A 108 -10.97 -17.71 -26.94
C GLN A 108 -11.43 -16.39 -26.30
N TRP A 109 -10.77 -16.00 -25.22
CA TRP A 109 -10.99 -14.78 -24.49
C TRP A 109 -9.70 -14.00 -24.37
N ASP A 110 -9.69 -12.76 -24.84
CA ASP A 110 -8.56 -11.87 -24.68
C ASP A 110 -8.77 -11.00 -23.43
N LEU A 111 -7.97 -11.21 -22.38
CA LEU A 111 -8.07 -10.39 -21.17
C LEU A 111 -7.53 -8.96 -21.37
N HIS A 112 -6.87 -8.63 -22.49
CA HIS A 112 -6.58 -7.22 -22.84
C HIS A 112 -7.87 -6.44 -23.11
N ASP A 113 -8.82 -7.09 -23.78
CA ASP A 113 -10.14 -6.52 -24.03
C ASP A 113 -10.93 -6.47 -22.71
N ARG A 114 -11.20 -5.25 -22.23
CA ARG A 114 -11.89 -5.01 -20.96
C ARG A 114 -13.26 -5.68 -20.89
N LYS A 115 -14.00 -5.75 -22.01
CA LYS A 115 -15.33 -6.38 -22.06
C LYS A 115 -15.21 -7.89 -21.96
N GLN A 116 -14.22 -8.48 -22.65
CA GLN A 116 -13.95 -9.91 -22.56
C GLN A 116 -13.44 -10.30 -21.16
N ARG A 117 -12.52 -9.51 -20.59
CA ARG A 117 -12.05 -9.67 -19.20
C ARG A 117 -13.20 -9.65 -18.19
N LYS A 118 -14.14 -8.70 -18.34
CA LYS A 118 -15.37 -8.65 -17.53
C LYS A 118 -16.13 -9.97 -17.58
N GLY A 119 -16.37 -10.49 -18.78
CA GLY A 119 -17.09 -11.75 -18.97
C GLY A 119 -16.36 -12.96 -18.38
N VAL A 120 -15.03 -13.02 -18.49
CA VAL A 120 -14.23 -14.06 -17.83
C VAL A 120 -14.36 -13.98 -16.31
N TYR A 121 -14.26 -12.78 -15.73
CA TYR A 121 -14.38 -12.59 -14.28
C TYR A 121 -15.79 -12.99 -13.80
N GLU A 122 -16.84 -12.63 -14.52
CA GLU A 122 -18.21 -13.04 -14.19
C GLU A 122 -18.35 -14.57 -14.12
N GLN A 123 -17.75 -15.30 -15.05
CA GLN A 123 -17.78 -16.76 -15.05
C GLN A 123 -16.98 -17.37 -13.90
N LEU A 124 -15.74 -16.90 -13.70
CA LEU A 124 -14.85 -17.40 -12.65
C LEU A 124 -15.42 -17.14 -11.25
N LEU A 125 -16.00 -15.97 -11.01
CA LEU A 125 -16.62 -15.63 -9.71
C LEU A 125 -17.87 -16.47 -9.41
N ARG A 126 -18.55 -16.98 -10.44
CA ARG A 126 -19.77 -17.79 -10.30
C ARG A 126 -19.48 -19.27 -10.10
N GLY A 127 -18.45 -19.81 -10.74
CA GLY A 127 -18.21 -21.27 -10.75
C GLY A 127 -16.76 -21.70 -10.94
N GLY A 128 -15.81 -20.76 -10.97
CA GLY A 128 -14.39 -21.08 -11.03
C GLY A 128 -13.89 -21.71 -9.74
N THR A 129 -12.86 -22.53 -9.87
CA THR A 129 -12.09 -23.06 -8.74
C THR A 129 -11.16 -21.99 -8.15
N PRO A 130 -10.75 -22.11 -6.87
CA PRO A 130 -9.74 -21.23 -6.28
C PRO A 130 -8.46 -21.14 -7.12
N GLU A 131 -7.99 -22.25 -7.68
CA GLU A 131 -6.76 -22.31 -8.48
C GLU A 131 -6.89 -21.52 -9.80
N GLU A 132 -8.03 -21.63 -10.48
CA GLU A 132 -8.31 -20.86 -11.70
C GLU A 132 -8.45 -19.37 -11.39
N MET A 133 -9.13 -19.02 -10.29
CA MET A 133 -9.27 -17.64 -9.86
C MET A 133 -7.92 -17.02 -9.52
N ILE A 134 -7.09 -17.69 -8.71
CA ILE A 134 -5.74 -17.21 -8.35
C ILE A 134 -4.91 -16.91 -9.60
N ARG A 135 -5.09 -17.70 -10.64
CA ARG A 135 -4.30 -17.58 -11.86
C ARG A 135 -4.74 -16.44 -12.76
N TRP A 136 -6.03 -16.17 -12.84
CA TRP A 136 -6.59 -15.34 -13.92
C TRP A 136 -7.32 -14.09 -13.46
N ILE A 137 -7.67 -13.96 -12.18
CA ILE A 137 -8.29 -12.74 -11.66
C ILE A 137 -7.21 -11.88 -11.00
N ASP A 138 -6.90 -10.74 -11.60
CA ASP A 138 -6.12 -9.69 -10.95
C ASP A 138 -7.01 -8.79 -10.09
N GLY A 139 -6.62 -8.59 -8.81
CA GLY A 139 -7.36 -7.83 -7.81
C GLY A 139 -7.60 -6.37 -8.19
N PRO A 140 -6.56 -5.57 -8.52
CA PRO A 140 -6.72 -4.21 -9.02
C PRO A 140 -7.67 -4.11 -10.23
N LEU A 141 -7.50 -4.99 -11.23
CA LEU A 141 -8.38 -5.01 -12.41
C LEU A 141 -9.80 -5.45 -12.07
N LEU A 142 -9.99 -6.35 -11.10
CA LEU A 142 -11.32 -6.74 -10.60
C LEU A 142 -12.01 -5.57 -9.92
N VAL A 143 -11.28 -4.82 -9.08
CA VAL A 143 -11.78 -3.63 -8.39
C VAL A 143 -12.22 -2.55 -9.37
N ASP A 144 -11.49 -2.37 -10.48
CA ASP A 144 -11.83 -1.43 -11.57
C ASP A 144 -13.16 -1.78 -12.24
N VAL A 145 -13.39 -3.06 -12.57
CA VAL A 145 -14.60 -3.49 -13.30
C VAL A 145 -15.76 -3.87 -12.38
N TRP A 146 -15.56 -3.91 -11.06
CA TRP A 146 -16.50 -4.50 -10.09
C TRP A 146 -17.94 -3.99 -10.21
N GLU A 147 -18.14 -2.68 -10.39
CA GLU A 147 -19.48 -2.10 -10.49
C GLU A 147 -20.22 -2.49 -11.77
N GLU A 148 -19.49 -2.88 -12.82
CA GLU A 148 -20.04 -3.24 -14.13
C GLU A 148 -20.31 -4.75 -14.28
N LEU A 149 -19.85 -5.57 -13.31
CA LEU A 149 -20.04 -7.02 -13.35
C LEU A 149 -21.51 -7.40 -13.13
N GLU A 150 -22.06 -8.22 -14.02
CA GLU A 150 -23.39 -8.78 -13.87
C GLU A 150 -23.31 -10.08 -13.05
N LEU A 151 -23.42 -9.97 -11.72
CA LEU A 151 -23.32 -11.09 -10.79
C LEU A 151 -24.65 -11.34 -10.07
N PRO A 152 -25.01 -12.60 -9.76
CA PRO A 152 -26.12 -12.89 -8.87
C PRO A 152 -25.90 -12.22 -7.50
N ASP A 153 -26.99 -11.77 -6.88
CA ASP A 153 -26.94 -11.02 -5.61
C ASP A 153 -26.17 -11.76 -4.51
N ALA A 154 -26.32 -13.09 -4.44
CA ALA A 154 -25.60 -13.93 -3.48
C ALA A 154 -24.07 -13.86 -3.66
N VAL A 155 -23.59 -13.92 -4.91
CA VAL A 155 -22.16 -13.83 -5.23
C VAL A 155 -21.65 -12.42 -4.94
N ARG A 156 -22.39 -11.39 -5.41
CA ARG A 156 -22.03 -9.98 -5.19
C ARG A 156 -21.98 -9.62 -3.70
N ALA A 157 -22.91 -10.13 -2.90
CA ALA A 157 -22.92 -9.91 -1.45
C ALA A 157 -21.75 -10.60 -0.75
N ALA A 158 -21.43 -11.85 -1.11
CA ALA A 158 -20.37 -12.60 -0.48
C ALA A 158 -18.97 -12.02 -0.80
N TRP A 159 -18.75 -11.60 -2.04
CA TRP A 159 -17.50 -10.97 -2.51
C TRP A 159 -17.33 -9.49 -2.09
N LYS A 160 -18.35 -8.89 -1.47
CA LYS A 160 -18.33 -7.46 -1.08
C LYS A 160 -17.11 -7.10 -0.23
N TRP A 161 -16.77 -7.91 0.78
CA TRP A 161 -15.74 -7.55 1.76
C TRP A 161 -14.33 -7.52 1.18
N PRO A 162 -13.87 -8.52 0.40
CA PRO A 162 -12.59 -8.44 -0.31
C PRO A 162 -12.45 -7.16 -1.15
N ILE A 163 -13.50 -6.75 -1.86
CA ILE A 163 -13.51 -5.54 -2.67
C ILE A 163 -13.44 -4.27 -1.82
N VAL A 164 -14.24 -4.19 -0.75
CA VAL A 164 -14.24 -3.04 0.17
C VAL A 164 -12.89 -2.87 0.84
N ILE A 165 -12.26 -3.98 1.26
CA ILE A 165 -10.93 -3.96 1.86
C ILE A 165 -9.90 -3.43 0.85
N ALA A 166 -9.94 -3.90 -0.40
CA ALA A 166 -9.03 -3.46 -1.46
C ALA A 166 -9.21 -1.99 -1.85
N ARG A 167 -10.43 -1.45 -1.75
CA ARG A 167 -10.73 -0.03 -1.99
C ARG A 167 -10.47 0.89 -0.80
N GLY A 168 -10.06 0.34 0.35
CA GLY A 168 -9.82 1.11 1.55
C GLY A 168 -8.82 2.24 1.30
N PRO A 169 -9.10 3.49 1.74
CA PRO A 169 -8.20 4.60 1.51
C PRO A 169 -6.86 4.33 2.20
N THR A 170 -5.79 4.32 1.41
CA THR A 170 -4.43 4.38 1.94
C THR A 170 -4.00 5.84 1.94
N HIS A 171 -3.41 6.29 3.06
CA HIS A 171 -2.84 7.63 3.15
C HIS A 171 -1.32 7.48 3.22
N PRO A 172 -0.64 7.21 2.09
CA PRO A 172 0.81 7.11 2.08
C PRO A 172 1.41 8.44 2.56
N ASP A 173 2.46 8.36 3.38
CA ASP A 173 3.19 9.55 3.87
C ASP A 173 3.98 10.16 2.71
N THR A 174 3.34 11.06 1.98
CA THR A 174 3.92 11.73 0.81
C THR A 174 5.10 12.62 1.17
N VAL A 175 5.21 13.08 2.41
CA VAL A 175 6.32 13.91 2.88
C VAL A 175 7.59 13.07 3.04
N ARG A 176 7.48 11.81 3.49
CA ARG A 176 8.61 10.85 3.44
C ARG A 176 9.02 10.47 2.02
N ILE A 177 8.06 10.25 1.12
CA ILE A 177 8.32 9.83 -0.26
C ILE A 177 9.05 10.92 -1.07
N LEU A 178 8.71 12.19 -0.85
CA LEU A 178 9.31 13.33 -1.56
C LEU A 178 10.50 13.95 -0.80
N GLY A 179 10.53 13.80 0.53
CA GLY A 179 11.50 14.39 1.44
C GLY A 179 12.72 13.51 1.68
N ARG A 180 13.51 13.22 0.64
CA ARG A 180 14.95 12.87 0.74
C ARG A 180 15.33 11.82 1.82
N GLY A 181 14.50 10.81 2.05
CA GLY A 181 14.66 9.93 3.20
C GLY A 181 13.86 8.63 3.16
N ASP A 182 13.79 8.00 1.99
CA ASP A 182 13.89 6.54 1.77
C ASP A 182 13.71 6.34 0.25
N GLU A 183 14.82 6.33 -0.49
CA GLU A 183 14.76 6.27 -1.94
C GLU A 183 14.37 4.84 -2.36
N SER A 184 13.16 4.73 -2.94
CA SER A 184 12.57 3.55 -3.58
C SER A 184 11.97 2.50 -2.64
N PHE A 185 10.74 2.74 -2.19
CA PHE A 185 9.93 1.64 -1.69
C PHE A 185 8.50 1.74 -2.19
N THR A 186 8.19 0.93 -3.20
CA THR A 186 6.91 0.21 -3.17
C THR A 186 7.22 -1.16 -2.57
N GLY A 187 6.26 -1.82 -1.91
CA GLY A 187 6.49 -3.13 -1.32
C GLY A 187 6.94 -4.24 -2.31
N GLU A 188 6.84 -3.98 -3.62
CA GLU A 188 7.09 -4.96 -4.68
C GLU A 188 8.11 -4.52 -5.73
N ALA A 189 8.52 -3.24 -5.75
CA ALA A 189 9.46 -2.71 -6.73
C ALA A 189 10.42 -1.68 -6.14
N TRP A 190 11.67 -1.80 -6.55
CA TRP A 190 12.81 -1.03 -6.06
C TRP A 190 13.59 -0.47 -7.25
N VAL A 191 14.14 0.73 -7.07
CA VAL A 191 14.99 1.33 -8.10
C VAL A 191 16.39 0.79 -7.91
N ARG A 192 16.82 -0.12 -8.79
CA ARG A 192 18.18 -0.66 -8.76
C ARG A 192 19.22 0.41 -9.08
N GLU A 193 19.13 0.99 -10.27
CA GLU A 193 19.97 2.09 -10.74
C GLU A 193 19.15 2.99 -11.66
N ARG A 194 19.50 4.27 -11.73
CA ARG A 194 18.92 5.21 -12.71
C ARG A 194 19.98 5.53 -13.75
N GLU A 195 19.72 5.21 -15.00
CA GLU A 195 20.54 5.73 -16.10
C GLU A 195 20.22 7.22 -16.27
N ALA A 196 21.17 8.07 -15.90
CA ALA A 196 21.01 9.51 -16.09
C ALA A 196 21.09 9.83 -17.58
N VAL A 197 20.08 10.51 -18.10
CA VAL A 197 20.19 11.14 -19.43
C VAL A 197 21.42 12.03 -19.42
N PRO A 198 22.37 11.88 -20.36
CA PRO A 198 23.55 12.73 -20.42
C PRO A 198 23.11 14.20 -20.43
N PRO A 199 23.79 15.08 -19.66
CA PRO A 199 23.43 16.49 -19.65
C PRO A 199 23.44 17.01 -21.08
N ARG A 200 22.33 17.63 -21.50
CA ARG A 200 22.23 18.27 -22.81
C ARG A 200 23.45 19.20 -22.94
N PRO A 201 24.22 19.16 -24.05
CA PRO A 201 25.34 20.07 -24.23
C PRO A 201 24.84 21.49 -24.00
N PRO A 202 25.62 22.34 -23.29
CA PRO A 202 25.20 23.70 -23.00
C PRO A 202 24.81 24.36 -24.31
N GLY A 203 23.58 24.88 -24.37
CA GLY A 203 23.15 25.68 -25.50
C GLY A 203 24.12 26.84 -25.73
N PRO A 204 24.18 27.40 -26.95
CA PRO A 204 24.97 28.59 -27.20
C PRO A 204 24.65 29.63 -26.11
N LYS A 205 25.70 30.10 -25.41
CA LYS A 205 25.54 31.10 -24.36
C LYS A 205 24.79 32.27 -24.97
N GLU A 206 23.56 32.54 -24.52
CA GLU A 206 22.90 33.79 -24.85
C GLU A 206 23.86 34.94 -24.53
N PRO A 207 23.98 35.94 -25.41
CA PRO A 207 24.81 37.09 -25.12
C PRO A 207 24.33 37.66 -23.79
N ARG A 208 25.24 37.66 -22.80
CA ARG A 208 24.96 38.23 -21.48
C ARG A 208 24.58 39.69 -21.68
N VAL A 209 23.28 39.98 -21.68
CA VAL A 209 22.81 41.35 -21.56
C VAL A 209 23.23 41.78 -20.16
N ARG A 210 24.31 42.56 -20.09
CA ARG A 210 24.67 43.29 -18.88
C ARG A 210 23.51 44.26 -18.64
N PHE A 211 22.60 43.89 -17.75
CA PHE A 211 21.73 44.88 -17.11
C PHE A 211 22.65 45.82 -16.35
N ILE A 212 22.95 46.97 -16.97
CA ILE A 212 23.54 48.10 -16.28
C ILE A 212 22.44 48.59 -15.35
N ARG A 213 22.51 48.22 -14.07
CA ARG A 213 21.74 48.89 -13.03
C ARG A 213 22.13 50.36 -13.09
N THR A 214 21.21 51.20 -13.55
CA THR A 214 21.41 52.64 -13.48
C THR A 214 21.10 53.08 -12.05
N ARG A 215 21.59 54.26 -11.66
CA ARG A 215 21.47 54.83 -10.31
C ARG A 215 20.01 55.03 -9.83
N PHE A 216 19.03 54.70 -10.68
CA PHE A 216 17.59 54.86 -10.47
C PHE A 216 16.85 53.55 -10.12
N ASP A 217 17.53 52.40 -10.04
CA ASP A 217 16.86 51.18 -9.59
C ASP A 217 16.54 51.25 -8.08
N PRO A 218 15.26 51.19 -7.67
CA PRO A 218 14.90 51.28 -6.26
C PRO A 218 15.37 50.03 -5.49
N ARG A 219 15.91 50.28 -4.29
CA ARG A 219 16.35 49.23 -3.35
C ARG A 219 15.12 48.41 -2.90
N PRO A 220 15.17 47.06 -2.89
CA PRO A 220 14.09 46.25 -2.31
C PRO A 220 13.97 46.52 -0.80
N PRO A 221 12.76 46.57 -0.24
CA PRO A 221 12.57 46.79 1.20
C PRO A 221 13.04 45.57 2.02
N GLU A 222 13.64 45.85 3.18
CA GLU A 222 14.09 44.82 4.14
C GLU A 222 12.89 44.17 4.86
N PRO A 223 12.95 42.87 5.20
CA PRO A 223 11.90 42.20 5.95
C PRO A 223 11.92 42.65 7.42
N THR A 224 10.79 43.16 7.90
CA THR A 224 10.56 43.46 9.31
C THR A 224 10.37 42.17 10.11
N ALA A 225 11.13 42.05 11.20
CA ALA A 225 10.93 41.09 12.27
C ALA A 225 10.06 41.71 13.37
N ASP A 226 8.99 41.00 13.75
CA ASP A 226 8.23 41.09 15.00
C ASP A 226 7.45 39.76 15.04
N GLY A 227 7.28 39.00 16.12
CA GLY A 227 7.32 39.21 17.56
C GLY A 227 6.39 38.10 18.07
N ASP A 228 6.87 37.17 18.88
CA ASP A 228 6.73 37.16 20.34
C ASP A 228 5.56 36.28 20.82
N GLU A 229 5.78 35.73 22.00
CA GLU A 229 5.19 34.62 22.73
C GLU A 229 3.66 34.54 22.86
N THR A 230 3.12 33.30 22.97
CA THR A 230 2.23 32.94 24.10
C THR A 230 2.06 31.41 24.27
N LYS A 231 2.39 30.90 25.47
CA LYS A 231 1.97 29.57 25.97
C LYS A 231 0.55 29.66 26.57
N PRO A 232 -0.24 28.57 26.51
CA PRO A 232 -0.84 28.09 27.76
C PRO A 232 -0.89 26.57 27.90
N ALA A 233 -0.27 26.07 28.97
CA ALA A 233 -0.50 24.76 29.55
C ALA A 233 -1.38 24.92 30.80
N ALA A 234 -2.49 24.18 30.92
CA ALA A 234 -3.09 23.84 32.23
C ALA A 234 -4.18 22.75 32.18
N THR A 235 -4.95 22.62 31.10
CA THR A 235 -6.18 21.78 31.14
C THR A 235 -5.94 20.32 30.77
N VAL A 236 -5.05 20.05 29.80
CA VAL A 236 -4.81 18.70 29.25
C VAL A 236 -4.15 17.76 30.27
N ALA A 237 -3.28 18.27 31.14
CA ALA A 237 -2.54 17.46 32.12
C ALA A 237 -3.46 16.83 33.18
N LYS A 238 -4.45 17.60 33.67
CA LYS A 238 -5.41 17.14 34.70
C LYS A 238 -6.42 16.12 34.15
N VAL A 239 -6.78 16.23 32.88
CA VAL A 239 -7.66 15.27 32.19
C VAL A 239 -6.92 13.96 31.91
N ALA A 240 -5.64 14.05 31.50
CA ALA A 240 -4.80 12.87 31.26
C ALA A 240 -4.56 12.03 32.54
N GLU A 241 -4.35 12.69 33.68
CA GLU A 241 -4.08 12.02 34.97
C GLU A 241 -5.31 11.29 35.53
N ARG A 242 -6.52 11.89 35.41
CA ARG A 242 -7.76 11.27 35.89
C ARG A 242 -8.21 10.06 35.06
N LEU A 243 -7.90 10.04 33.76
CA LEU A 243 -8.28 8.98 32.83
C LEU A 243 -7.24 7.85 32.72
N ALA A 244 -5.96 8.13 32.98
CA ALA A 244 -4.93 7.09 33.13
C ALA A 244 -5.29 6.08 34.25
N THR A 245 -5.89 6.56 35.34
CA THR A 245 -6.39 5.74 36.44
C THR A 245 -7.59 4.87 36.04
N GLN A 246 -8.39 5.29 35.05
CA GLN A 246 -9.55 4.54 34.55
C GLN A 246 -9.21 3.56 33.41
N LEU A 247 -8.16 3.81 32.63
CA LEU A 247 -7.72 2.93 31.53
C LEU A 247 -6.91 1.72 32.02
N ALA A 248 -6.28 1.82 33.19
CA ALA A 248 -5.54 0.72 33.83
C ALA A 248 -6.40 -0.53 34.12
N THR A 249 -7.72 -0.42 34.08
CA THR A 249 -8.66 -1.54 34.24
C THR A 249 -9.18 -2.13 32.93
N SER A 250 -8.82 -1.57 31.76
CA SER A 250 -9.25 -2.06 30.44
C SER A 250 -8.26 -3.06 29.84
N ARG A 251 -8.70 -4.30 29.58
CA ARG A 251 -7.85 -5.41 29.06
C ARG A 251 -7.81 -5.50 27.52
N HIS A 252 -7.90 -4.39 26.77
CA HIS A 252 -7.96 -4.43 25.30
C HIS A 252 -6.64 -3.98 24.63
N PRO A 253 -6.02 -4.79 23.75
CA PRO A 253 -4.67 -4.56 23.22
C PRO A 253 -4.54 -3.32 22.30
N ALA A 254 -5.63 -2.86 21.68
CA ALA A 254 -5.63 -1.67 20.82
C ALA A 254 -5.93 -0.33 21.55
N ALA A 255 -6.36 -0.38 22.81
CA ALA A 255 -6.75 0.81 23.57
C ALA A 255 -5.63 1.86 23.74
N PRO A 256 -4.35 1.48 23.96
CA PRO A 256 -3.27 2.46 24.14
C PRO A 256 -2.97 3.25 22.85
N ALA A 257 -3.08 2.62 21.68
CA ALA A 257 -2.76 3.23 20.39
C ALA A 257 -3.80 4.29 19.99
N THR A 258 -5.10 3.96 20.08
CA THR A 258 -6.18 4.89 19.78
C THR A 258 -6.19 6.08 20.75
N TRP A 259 -5.81 5.85 22.01
CA TRP A 259 -5.68 6.91 23.01
C TRP A 259 -4.50 7.85 22.73
N ASN A 260 -3.31 7.30 22.45
CA ASN A 260 -2.13 8.12 22.11
C ASN A 260 -2.38 9.02 20.90
N ALA A 261 -3.14 8.53 19.92
CA ALA A 261 -3.58 9.33 18.77
C ALA A 261 -4.52 10.48 19.20
N GLY A 262 -5.52 10.21 20.06
CA GLY A 262 -6.42 11.25 20.59
C GLY A 262 -5.72 12.31 21.43
N VAL A 263 -4.73 11.94 22.24
CA VAL A 263 -3.92 12.89 23.03
C VAL A 263 -2.99 13.72 22.14
N ALA A 264 -2.37 13.10 21.14
CA ALA A 264 -1.55 13.81 20.16
C ALA A 264 -2.38 14.85 19.39
N PHE A 265 -3.61 14.50 19.03
CA PHE A 265 -4.58 15.43 18.44
C PHE A 265 -4.89 16.61 19.38
N ALA A 266 -5.27 16.34 20.64
CA ALA A 266 -5.64 17.40 21.59
C ALA A 266 -4.47 18.36 21.88
N ARG A 267 -3.22 17.86 21.93
CA ARG A 267 -2.03 18.70 22.08
C ARG A 267 -1.82 19.63 20.89
N ARG A 268 -1.81 19.07 19.67
CA ARG A 268 -1.66 19.87 18.45
C ARG A 268 -2.75 20.92 18.31
N TRP A 269 -3.98 20.59 18.71
CA TRP A 269 -5.10 21.54 18.68
C TRP A 269 -4.95 22.66 19.73
N ALA A 270 -4.47 22.33 20.93
CA ALA A 270 -4.20 23.32 21.98
C ALA A 270 -3.04 24.25 21.61
N ASP A 271 -2.01 23.73 20.92
CA ASP A 271 -0.86 24.52 20.44
C ASP A 271 -1.26 25.58 19.40
N LEU A 272 -2.45 25.51 18.81
CA LEU A 272 -2.98 26.51 17.89
C LEU A 272 -3.46 27.80 18.59
N GLY A 273 -3.52 27.85 19.92
CA GLY A 273 -3.86 29.08 20.66
C GLY A 273 -5.31 29.56 20.51
N ASN A 274 -6.18 28.76 19.90
CA ASN A 274 -7.54 29.16 19.47
C ASN A 274 -8.58 29.30 20.62
N GLY A 275 -8.21 29.11 21.89
CA GLY A 275 -9.14 29.20 23.03
C GLY A 275 -10.24 28.13 23.06
N HIS A 276 -10.22 27.16 22.14
CA HIS A 276 -11.21 26.10 22.02
C HIS A 276 -10.98 24.97 23.03
N ASN A 277 -12.08 24.47 23.62
CA ASN A 277 -12.03 23.32 24.54
C ASN A 277 -12.14 22.02 23.76
N VAL A 278 -11.16 21.13 23.95
CA VAL A 278 -11.16 19.77 23.38
C VAL A 278 -11.53 18.77 24.46
N VAL A 279 -12.60 18.03 24.24
CA VAL A 279 -13.07 16.96 25.13
C VAL A 279 -12.86 15.61 24.44
N LEU A 280 -12.11 14.72 25.09
CA LEU A 280 -11.93 13.33 24.65
C LEU A 280 -12.84 12.43 25.49
N THR A 281 -13.78 11.74 24.85
CA THR A 281 -14.69 10.79 25.50
C THR A 281 -14.53 9.40 24.91
N PRO A 282 -14.39 8.33 25.72
CA PRO A 282 -14.46 6.97 25.19
C PRO A 282 -15.85 6.70 24.59
N SER A 283 -15.91 6.10 23.41
CA SER A 283 -17.15 5.78 22.71
C SER A 283 -17.21 4.30 22.32
N GLY A 284 -18.21 3.61 22.88
CA GLY A 284 -18.59 2.26 22.48
C GLY A 284 -17.62 1.13 22.85
N PRO A 285 -17.96 -0.12 22.48
CA PRO A 285 -17.18 -1.32 22.77
C PRO A 285 -15.91 -1.48 21.91
N GLY A 286 -15.67 -0.59 20.94
CA GLY A 286 -14.59 -0.68 19.95
C GLY A 286 -13.32 0.13 20.24
N CYS A 287 -13.08 0.56 21.49
CA CYS A 287 -11.94 1.43 21.85
C CYS A 287 -11.81 2.66 20.95
N VAL A 288 -12.92 3.32 20.61
CA VAL A 288 -12.94 4.56 19.83
C VAL A 288 -12.92 5.74 20.80
N VAL A 289 -12.05 6.73 20.55
CA VAL A 289 -12.06 8.00 21.28
C VAL A 289 -12.91 8.98 20.48
N GLY A 290 -14.08 9.35 21.01
CA GLY A 290 -14.86 10.48 20.52
C GLY A 290 -14.18 11.78 20.89
N VAL A 291 -14.11 12.70 19.94
CA VAL A 291 -13.50 14.02 20.10
C VAL A 291 -14.58 15.07 19.87
N THR A 292 -14.73 15.98 20.82
CA THR A 292 -15.61 17.15 20.70
C THR A 292 -14.77 18.41 20.87
N VAL A 293 -14.95 19.39 20.00
CA VAL A 293 -14.23 20.66 20.04
C VAL A 293 -15.24 21.79 20.02
N GLU A 294 -15.42 22.53 21.12
CA GLU A 294 -16.33 23.67 21.13
C GLU A 294 -15.70 24.89 20.41
N PRO A 295 -16.46 25.63 19.57
CA PRO A 295 -17.92 25.58 19.37
C PRO A 295 -18.40 24.64 18.24
N TYR A 296 -17.51 23.82 17.65
CA TYR A 296 -17.86 22.94 16.54
C TYR A 296 -18.71 21.75 16.99
N VAL A 297 -19.93 21.69 16.46
CA VAL A 297 -20.88 20.60 16.74
C VAL A 297 -20.80 19.49 15.66
N ASP A 298 -20.23 19.80 14.49
CA ASP A 298 -20.09 18.89 13.35
C ASP A 298 -18.64 18.41 13.16
N ARG A 299 -18.48 17.10 12.93
CA ARG A 299 -17.20 16.44 12.65
C ARG A 299 -16.59 16.88 11.32
N LEU A 300 -17.44 17.21 10.33
CA LEU A 300 -16.97 17.68 9.02
C LEU A 300 -16.31 19.06 9.13
N GLU A 301 -16.87 19.97 9.93
CA GLU A 301 -16.28 21.31 10.13
C GLU A 301 -14.92 21.25 10.83
N VAL A 302 -14.77 20.37 11.83
CA VAL A 302 -13.47 20.10 12.48
C VAL A 302 -12.47 19.52 11.47
N GLY A 303 -12.93 18.59 10.61
CA GLY A 303 -12.12 17.99 9.55
C GLY A 303 -11.65 19.01 8.51
N GLU A 304 -12.55 19.89 8.05
CA GLU A 304 -12.23 20.93 7.08
C GLU A 304 -11.24 21.97 7.62
N GLN A 305 -11.37 22.36 8.90
CA GLN A 305 -10.40 23.26 9.54
C GLN A 305 -9.01 22.61 9.66
N LEU A 306 -8.93 21.31 9.97
CA LEU A 306 -7.65 20.58 9.98
C LEU A 306 -7.00 20.56 8.59
N ILE A 307 -7.78 20.26 7.55
CA ILE A 307 -7.29 20.22 6.16
C ILE A 307 -6.80 21.62 5.74
N ARG A 308 -7.52 22.67 6.16
CA ARG A 308 -7.15 24.06 5.87
C ARG A 308 -5.84 24.45 6.55
N LEU A 309 -5.69 24.12 7.83
CA LEU A 309 -4.49 24.39 8.63
C LEU A 309 -3.27 23.60 8.13
N TRP A 310 -3.46 22.35 7.71
CA TRP A 310 -2.40 21.50 7.15
C TRP A 310 -1.89 21.97 5.78
N ARG A 311 -2.67 22.80 5.08
CA ARG A 311 -2.28 23.42 3.80
C ARG A 311 -1.60 24.78 3.97
N THR A 312 -1.68 25.39 5.16
CA THR A 312 -1.16 26.75 5.43
C THR A 312 0.08 26.78 6.33
N GLY A 313 0.56 25.63 6.82
CA GLY A 313 1.82 25.47 7.55
C GLY A 313 2.75 24.49 6.84
#